data_AF-A0AAN8X675-F1
#
_entry.id   AF-A0AAN8X675-F1
#
_cell.length_a   1.000
_cell.length_b   1.000
_cell.length_c   1.000
_cell.angle_alpha   90.00
_cell.angle_beta   90.00
_cell.angle_gamma   90.00
#
_symmetry.space_group_name_H-M   'P 1'
#
loop_
_entity.id
_entity.type
_entity.pdbx_description
1 polymer ?
#
loop_
_entity_poly.entity_id
_entity_poly.type
_entity_poly.pdbx_seq_one_letter_code
_entity_poly.pdbx_strand_id
1 'polypeptide(L)'
;MEGVMPLEIRFLHDPLATEGYVGSALYANIFRFYRKEDGTYAAHKVIDVPPKKVEGWALPEMPGIITDILLSLDDRFLYFSNWAHGDIRQYDITDTKNPKLVGQIFLGGSIVKGGPVKVTYDPELTEQPDPVIIKDKTIGGSPQMLQLSLDGKRLYVTDSLFSPWDRQFYPDIVK
;
A
#
# COMPACT_ATOMS: atom_id res chain seq x y z
N MET A 1 6.89 3.87 -15.07
CA MET A 1 6.46 5.28 -14.89
C MET A 1 6.37 5.51 -13.40
N GLU A 2 6.72 6.70 -12.89
CA GLU A 2 6.76 6.96 -11.44
C GLU A 2 5.87 8.16 -11.09
N GLY A 3 5.37 8.21 -9.85
CA GLY A 3 4.66 9.39 -9.32
C GLY A 3 3.24 9.60 -9.87
N VAL A 4 2.56 8.53 -10.28
CA VAL A 4 1.27 8.59 -10.98
C VAL A 4 0.13 8.46 -9.98
N MET A 5 -0.88 9.33 -10.12
CA MET A 5 -2.04 9.39 -9.22
C MET A 5 -1.62 9.55 -7.74
N PRO A 6 -0.96 10.65 -7.36
CA PRO A 6 -0.70 10.95 -5.94
C PRO A 6 -2.03 11.12 -5.21
N LEU A 7 -2.23 10.35 -4.13
CA LEU A 7 -3.46 10.36 -3.33
C LEU A 7 -3.17 10.98 -1.96
N GLU A 8 -2.77 10.12 -1.01
CA GLU A 8 -2.64 10.48 0.39
C GLU A 8 -1.27 11.10 0.69
N ILE A 9 -1.29 12.24 1.38
CA ILE A 9 -0.11 12.97 1.86
C ILE A 9 -0.11 12.89 3.38
N ARG A 10 1.06 12.59 3.96
CA ARG A 10 1.29 12.59 5.41
C ARG A 10 2.59 13.33 5.71
N PHE A 11 2.49 14.46 6.41
CA PHE A 11 3.64 15.06 7.08
C PHE A 11 4.03 14.19 8.27
N LEU A 12 5.29 14.27 8.68
CA LEU A 12 5.68 13.76 10.00
C LEU A 12 4.84 14.46 11.10
N HIS A 13 4.60 13.75 12.19
CA HIS A 13 3.86 14.26 13.34
C HIS A 13 4.67 15.28 14.15
N ASP A 14 6.01 15.21 14.13
CA ASP A 14 6.88 16.26 14.68
C ASP A 14 6.56 17.61 14.01
N PRO A 15 6.01 18.61 14.75
CA PRO A 15 5.60 19.88 14.18
C PRO A 15 6.77 20.75 13.67
N LEU A 16 8.02 20.41 14.03
CA LEU A 16 9.22 21.10 13.53
C LEU A 16 9.75 20.47 12.23
N ALA A 17 9.30 19.27 11.87
CA ALA A 17 9.69 18.62 10.63
C ALA A 17 9.04 19.31 9.42
N THR A 18 9.83 19.54 8.38
CA THR A 18 9.38 20.13 7.12
C THR A 18 9.44 19.12 5.98
N GLU A 19 9.03 17.89 6.29
CA GLU A 19 9.08 16.73 5.39
C GLU A 19 7.90 15.79 5.65
N GLY A 20 7.70 14.87 4.71
CA GLY A 20 6.66 13.87 4.78
C GLY A 20 6.67 12.98 3.55
N TYR A 21 5.59 12.24 3.37
CA TYR A 21 5.44 11.26 2.30
C TYR A 21 4.14 11.45 1.51
N VAL A 22 4.18 11.08 0.24
CA VAL A 22 3.00 10.96 -0.61
C VAL A 22 2.97 9.58 -1.26
N GLY A 23 1.83 8.90 -1.13
CA GLY A 23 1.56 7.65 -1.84
C GLY A 23 1.09 7.94 -3.25
N SER A 24 1.81 7.40 -4.25
CA SER A 24 1.38 7.40 -5.65
C SER A 24 0.74 6.07 -5.98
N ALA A 25 -0.55 6.10 -6.32
CA ALA A 25 -1.35 4.90 -6.42
C ALA A 25 -0.84 3.98 -7.52
N LEU A 26 -0.87 4.43 -8.78
CA LEU A 26 -0.50 3.58 -9.90
C LEU A 26 1.02 3.39 -9.94
N TYR A 27 1.47 2.14 -10.06
CA TYR A 27 2.87 1.68 -9.94
C TYR A 27 3.44 1.68 -8.52
N ALA A 28 2.62 1.93 -7.50
CA ALA A 28 2.96 1.73 -6.08
C ALA A 28 4.32 2.31 -5.67
N ASN A 29 4.44 3.63 -5.81
CA ASN A 29 5.61 4.38 -5.39
C ASN A 29 5.27 5.28 -4.21
N ILE A 30 6.19 5.40 -3.24
CA ILE A 30 6.11 6.42 -2.19
C ILE A 30 7.26 7.39 -2.37
N PHE A 31 6.95 8.68 -2.34
CA PHE A 31 7.92 9.75 -2.43
C PHE A 31 8.02 10.45 -1.08
N ARG A 32 9.26 10.73 -0.65
CA ARG A 32 9.53 11.66 0.43
C ARG A 32 9.62 13.06 -0.15
N PHE A 33 8.78 13.98 0.32
CA PHE A 33 8.94 15.41 0.06
C PHE A 33 9.59 16.09 1.26
N TYR A 34 10.39 17.13 1.02
CA TYR A 34 11.14 17.82 2.06
C TYR A 34 11.49 19.25 1.63
N ARG A 35 11.58 20.14 2.61
CA ARG A 35 12.08 21.50 2.42
C ARG A 35 13.61 21.52 2.33
N LYS A 36 14.15 22.20 1.32
CA LYS A 36 15.59 22.48 1.16
C LYS A 36 15.99 23.72 1.95
N GLU A 37 17.30 23.94 2.10
CA GLU A 37 17.87 25.10 2.78
C GLU A 37 17.46 26.44 2.14
N ASP A 38 17.27 26.47 0.82
CA ASP A 38 16.78 27.64 0.06
C ASP A 38 15.28 27.93 0.28
N GLY A 39 14.60 27.14 1.10
CA GLY A 39 13.19 27.28 1.44
C GLY A 39 12.22 26.63 0.46
N THR A 40 12.68 26.15 -0.69
CA THR A 40 11.84 25.43 -1.67
C THR A 40 11.70 23.95 -1.31
N TYR A 41 10.75 23.25 -1.93
CA TYR A 41 10.53 21.81 -1.69
C TYR A 41 11.11 20.96 -2.82
N ALA A 42 11.58 19.77 -2.47
CA ALA A 42 11.97 18.72 -3.39
C ALA A 42 11.31 17.40 -2.97
N ALA A 43 11.22 16.45 -3.90
CA ALA A 43 10.73 15.10 -3.62
C ALA A 43 11.59 14.06 -4.34
N HIS A 44 11.76 12.89 -3.72
CA HIS A 44 12.39 11.73 -4.35
C HIS A 44 11.69 10.44 -3.93
N LYS A 45 11.71 9.44 -4.81
CA LYS A 45 11.14 8.12 -4.52
C LYS A 45 11.98 7.43 -3.43
N VAL A 46 11.29 6.87 -2.44
CA VAL A 46 11.90 6.17 -1.30
C VAL A 46 11.39 4.74 -1.14
N ILE A 47 10.22 4.41 -1.69
CA ILE A 47 9.68 3.05 -1.75
C ILE A 47 9.17 2.78 -3.17
N ASP A 48 9.49 1.60 -3.68
CA ASP A 48 9.12 1.13 -5.00
C ASP A 48 8.68 -0.34 -4.92
N VAL A 49 7.38 -0.60 -5.12
CA VAL A 49 6.84 -1.96 -5.11
C VAL A 49 6.81 -2.50 -6.54
N PRO A 50 7.56 -3.57 -6.85
CA PRO A 50 7.64 -4.05 -8.22
C PRO A 50 6.30 -4.61 -8.72
N PRO A 51 6.00 -4.50 -10.03
CA PRO A 51 4.87 -5.17 -10.64
C PRO A 51 5.07 -6.70 -10.67
N LYS A 52 3.96 -7.42 -10.79
CA LYS A 52 3.94 -8.90 -10.83
C LYS A 52 3.59 -9.33 -12.25
N LYS A 53 4.18 -10.40 -12.77
CA LYS A 53 3.71 -10.98 -14.03
C LYS A 53 2.53 -11.89 -13.75
N VAL A 54 1.46 -11.73 -14.53
CA VAL A 54 0.17 -12.38 -14.23
C VAL A 54 -0.57 -12.85 -15.49
N GLU A 55 -1.44 -13.83 -15.30
CA GLU A 55 -2.50 -14.25 -16.20
C GLU A 55 -3.86 -13.91 -15.56
N GLY A 56 -4.91 -13.68 -16.37
CA GLY A 56 -6.24 -13.30 -15.84
C GLY A 56 -6.39 -11.82 -15.46
N TRP A 57 -5.43 -10.98 -15.86
CA TRP A 57 -5.43 -9.52 -15.67
C TRP A 57 -5.46 -8.80 -17.04
N ALA A 58 -5.83 -7.52 -17.05
CA ALA A 58 -5.92 -6.72 -18.28
C ALA A 58 -4.58 -6.57 -19.02
N LEU A 59 -3.47 -6.67 -18.30
CA LEU A 59 -2.09 -6.54 -18.81
C LEU A 59 -1.24 -7.71 -18.31
N PRO A 60 -0.12 -8.06 -18.99
CA PRO A 60 0.77 -9.13 -18.53
C PRO A 60 1.53 -8.78 -17.24
N GLU A 61 1.64 -7.49 -16.92
CA GLU A 61 2.24 -6.99 -15.68
C GLU A 61 1.17 -6.24 -14.86
N MET A 62 1.02 -6.64 -13.60
CA MET A 62 0.10 -6.05 -12.65
C MET A 62 0.86 -5.14 -11.68
N PRO A 63 0.74 -3.80 -11.82
CA PRO A 63 1.32 -2.88 -10.86
C PRO A 63 0.60 -2.98 -9.51
N GLY A 64 1.26 -2.51 -8.46
CA GLY A 64 0.56 -2.23 -7.21
C GLY A 64 -0.33 -0.99 -7.34
N ILE A 65 -1.28 -0.86 -6.42
CA ILE A 65 -2.16 0.31 -6.29
C ILE A 65 -2.14 0.74 -4.82
N ILE A 66 -1.31 1.72 -4.47
CA ILE A 66 -1.26 2.25 -3.10
C ILE A 66 -2.43 3.21 -2.89
N THR A 67 -3.37 2.88 -2.00
CA THR A 67 -4.57 3.70 -1.81
C THR A 67 -4.51 4.59 -0.57
N ASP A 68 -3.84 4.14 0.49
CA ASP A 68 -3.65 4.92 1.70
C ASP A 68 -2.24 4.75 2.27
N ILE A 69 -1.76 5.79 2.94
CA ILE A 69 -0.53 5.78 3.71
C ILE A 69 -0.78 6.38 5.10
N LEU A 70 -0.07 5.89 6.10
CA LEU A 70 -0.23 6.32 7.48
C LEU A 70 1.12 6.29 8.20
N LEU A 71 1.35 7.26 9.09
CA LEU A 71 2.53 7.29 9.96
C LEU A 71 2.14 6.98 11.41
N SER A 72 2.98 6.22 12.12
CA SER A 72 2.86 6.09 13.58
C SER A 72 3.15 7.43 14.25
N LEU A 73 2.50 7.69 15.41
CA LEU A 73 2.62 8.98 16.10
C LEU A 73 4.04 9.34 16.56
N ASP A 74 4.91 8.34 16.69
CA ASP A 74 6.32 8.51 17.03
C ASP A 74 7.22 8.71 15.80
N ASP A 75 6.63 8.89 14.60
CA ASP A 75 7.32 9.06 13.31
C ASP A 75 8.31 7.94 12.96
N ARG A 76 8.15 6.77 13.57
CA ARG A 76 9.05 5.64 13.37
C ARG A 76 8.62 4.72 12.23
N PHE A 77 7.32 4.56 12.00
CA PHE A 77 6.78 3.63 11.03
C PHE A 77 5.86 4.29 10.02
N LEU A 78 6.06 3.94 8.76
CA LEU A 78 5.11 4.19 7.67
C LEU A 78 4.37 2.89 7.36
N TYR A 79 3.05 2.97 7.30
CA TYR A 79 2.17 1.91 6.82
C TYR A 79 1.56 2.33 5.49
N PHE A 80 1.34 1.37 4.60
CA PHE A 80 0.50 1.61 3.43
C PHE A 80 -0.31 0.38 3.05
N SER A 81 -1.43 0.62 2.40
CA SER A 81 -2.28 -0.40 1.79
C SER A 81 -2.05 -0.45 0.29
N ASN A 82 -1.78 -1.65 -0.22
CA ASN A 82 -1.62 -1.92 -1.64
C ASN A 82 -2.83 -2.71 -2.14
N TRP A 83 -3.84 -1.96 -2.54
CA TRP A 83 -5.17 -2.45 -2.82
C TRP A 83 -5.22 -3.41 -4.02
N ALA A 84 -4.31 -3.33 -4.99
CA ALA A 84 -4.25 -4.32 -6.08
C ALA A 84 -3.65 -5.66 -5.63
N HIS A 85 -2.51 -5.64 -4.95
CA HIS A 85 -1.81 -6.86 -4.54
C HIS A 85 -2.36 -7.46 -3.24
N GLY A 86 -3.18 -6.73 -2.48
CA GLY A 86 -3.81 -7.28 -1.29
C GLY A 86 -3.03 -7.13 0.00
N ASP A 87 -1.89 -6.43 -0.01
CA ASP A 87 -1.00 -6.35 1.14
C ASP A 87 -1.02 -5.01 1.87
N ILE A 88 -0.77 -5.09 3.17
CA ILE A 88 -0.34 -3.96 3.99
C ILE A 88 1.14 -4.14 4.24
N ARG A 89 1.89 -3.05 4.10
CA ARG A 89 3.31 -3.03 4.44
C ARG A 89 3.59 -2.04 5.56
N GLN A 90 4.56 -2.39 6.39
CA GLN A 90 5.12 -1.56 7.43
C GLN A 90 6.60 -1.33 7.12
N TYR A 91 7.01 -0.06 7.05
CA TYR A 91 8.38 0.37 6.85
C TYR A 91 8.88 1.11 8.08
N ASP A 92 10.07 0.76 8.57
CA ASP A 92 10.81 1.59 9.52
C ASP A 92 11.38 2.80 8.77
N ILE A 93 11.02 4.00 9.23
CA ILE A 93 11.41 5.30 8.64
C ILE A 93 12.25 6.13 9.60
N THR A 94 12.91 5.50 10.59
CA THR A 94 13.87 6.19 11.49
C THR A 94 14.94 6.94 10.69
N ASP A 95 15.34 6.41 9.53
CA ASP A 95 15.98 7.17 8.46
C ASP A 95 14.96 7.46 7.36
N THR A 96 14.45 8.68 7.33
CA THR A 96 13.36 9.07 6.43
C THR A 96 13.72 8.96 4.95
N LYS A 97 15.01 9.01 4.61
CA LYS A 97 15.50 8.90 3.23
C LYS A 97 15.60 7.45 2.77
N ASN A 98 15.69 6.50 3.70
CA ASN A 98 15.90 5.08 3.41
C ASN A 98 14.93 4.18 4.20
N PRO A 99 13.61 4.23 3.92
CA PRO A 99 12.63 3.35 4.55
C PRO A 99 12.99 1.87 4.38
N LYS A 100 12.81 1.08 5.44
CA LYS A 100 13.11 -0.36 5.43
C LYS A 100 11.87 -1.17 5.70
N LEU A 101 11.52 -2.10 4.80
CA LEU A 101 10.41 -3.02 5.01
C LEU A 101 10.67 -3.88 6.25
N VAL A 102 9.78 -3.84 7.23
CA VAL A 102 9.88 -4.61 8.49
C VAL A 102 8.67 -5.49 8.76
N GLY A 103 7.58 -5.31 8.02
CA GLY A 103 6.38 -6.14 8.13
C GLY A 103 5.54 -6.10 6.86
N GLN A 104 4.92 -7.23 6.54
CA GLN A 104 4.00 -7.37 5.41
C GLN A 104 2.95 -8.42 5.77
N ILE A 105 1.68 -8.10 5.53
CA ILE A 105 0.58 -9.04 5.66
C ILE A 105 -0.34 -8.94 4.44
N PHE A 106 -0.94 -10.05 4.05
CA PHE A 106 -1.91 -10.11 2.95
C PHE A 106 -3.32 -10.28 3.51
N LEU A 107 -4.25 -9.48 3.02
CA LEU A 107 -5.65 -9.44 3.43
C LEU A 107 -6.54 -9.40 2.17
N GLY A 108 -6.59 -10.51 1.43
CA GLY A 108 -7.32 -10.60 0.17
C GLY A 108 -6.50 -10.09 -1.02
N GLY A 109 -7.09 -9.22 -1.84
CA GLY A 109 -6.46 -8.68 -3.04
C GLY A 109 -6.55 -9.59 -4.27
N SER A 110 -6.15 -9.06 -5.43
CA SER A 110 -6.33 -9.76 -6.70
C SER A 110 -5.41 -10.96 -6.85
N ILE A 111 -4.23 -10.95 -6.22
CA ILE A 111 -3.25 -12.04 -6.31
C ILE A 111 -3.47 -13.15 -5.27
N VAL A 112 -4.60 -13.17 -4.57
CA VAL A 112 -4.95 -14.25 -3.63
C VAL A 112 -4.94 -15.62 -4.32
N LYS A 113 -4.41 -16.64 -3.64
CA LYS A 113 -4.34 -18.02 -4.14
C LYS A 113 -5.74 -18.55 -4.44
N GLY A 114 -5.92 -19.12 -5.62
CA GLY A 114 -7.22 -19.61 -6.09
C GLY A 114 -8.18 -18.53 -6.60
N GLY A 115 -7.75 -17.26 -6.62
CA GLY A 115 -8.48 -16.16 -7.24
C GLY A 115 -8.41 -16.15 -8.78
N PRO A 116 -9.01 -15.13 -9.43
CA PRO A 116 -9.07 -15.04 -10.89
C PRO A 116 -7.73 -14.66 -11.54
N VAL A 117 -6.79 -14.09 -10.77
CA VAL A 117 -5.46 -13.72 -11.25
C VAL A 117 -4.44 -14.76 -10.80
N LYS A 118 -3.69 -15.28 -11.77
CA LYS A 118 -2.58 -16.21 -11.52
C LYS A 118 -1.26 -15.49 -11.68
N VAL A 119 -0.43 -15.50 -10.64
CA VAL A 119 0.90 -14.91 -10.68
C VAL A 119 1.87 -15.90 -11.30
N THR A 120 2.53 -15.50 -12.39
CA THR A 120 3.51 -16.31 -13.12
C THR A 120 4.95 -15.96 -12.74
N TYR A 121 5.18 -14.75 -12.22
CA TYR A 121 6.45 -14.33 -11.64
C TYR A 121 6.22 -13.20 -10.63
N ASP A 122 6.77 -13.36 -9.43
CA ASP A 122 6.80 -12.35 -8.38
C ASP A 122 8.25 -12.21 -7.90
N PRO A 123 8.84 -11.00 -7.91
CA PRO A 123 10.18 -10.79 -7.40
C PRO A 123 10.26 -10.78 -5.86
N GLU A 124 9.13 -10.68 -5.15
CA GLU A 124 9.05 -10.57 -3.70
C GLU A 124 8.55 -11.87 -3.04
N LEU A 125 7.67 -12.61 -3.70
CA LEU A 125 7.04 -13.82 -3.17
C LEU A 125 7.40 -15.08 -3.96
N THR A 126 7.47 -16.21 -3.26
CA THR A 126 7.64 -17.54 -3.89
C THR A 126 6.32 -18.17 -4.33
N GLU A 127 5.21 -17.77 -3.71
CA GLU A 127 3.86 -18.26 -4.03
C GLU A 127 2.81 -17.18 -3.75
N GLN A 128 1.63 -17.33 -4.35
CA GLN A 128 0.49 -16.44 -4.07
C GLN A 128 0.02 -16.58 -2.61
N PRO A 129 -0.37 -15.48 -1.95
CA PRO A 129 -0.84 -15.48 -0.57
C PRO A 129 -2.14 -16.28 -0.39
N ASP A 130 -2.25 -16.99 0.73
CA ASP A 130 -3.48 -17.73 1.05
C ASP A 130 -4.66 -16.80 1.37
N PRO A 131 -5.91 -17.23 1.09
CA PRO A 131 -7.10 -16.48 1.46
C PRO A 131 -7.22 -16.35 2.98
N VAL A 132 -7.61 -15.16 3.44
CA VAL A 132 -7.84 -14.90 4.87
C VAL A 132 -9.29 -15.20 5.21
N ILE A 133 -9.51 -16.07 6.20
CA ILE A 133 -10.84 -16.50 6.66
C ILE A 133 -11.02 -16.06 8.11
N ILE A 134 -12.06 -15.27 8.38
CA ILE A 134 -12.43 -14.82 9.73
C ILE A 134 -13.87 -15.26 10.01
N LYS A 135 -14.05 -16.12 11.02
CA LYS A 135 -15.38 -16.65 11.41
C LYS A 135 -16.16 -17.19 10.20
N ASP A 136 -15.52 -18.09 9.44
CA ASP A 136 -16.06 -18.74 8.23
C ASP A 136 -16.40 -17.80 7.07
N LYS A 137 -15.89 -16.56 7.09
CA LYS A 137 -15.99 -15.61 5.98
C LYS A 137 -14.62 -15.30 5.41
N THR A 138 -14.45 -15.58 4.13
CA THR A 138 -13.27 -15.14 3.38
C THR A 138 -13.32 -13.63 3.15
N ILE A 139 -12.21 -12.93 3.36
CA ILE A 139 -12.08 -11.52 2.97
C ILE A 139 -12.03 -11.47 1.43
N GLY A 140 -13.06 -10.88 0.81
CA GLY A 140 -13.16 -10.79 -0.65
C GLY A 140 -12.51 -9.55 -1.27
N GLY A 141 -12.38 -8.48 -0.48
CA GLY A 141 -11.82 -7.20 -0.93
C GLY A 141 -10.31 -7.16 -0.76
N SER A 142 -9.78 -5.98 -0.47
CA SER A 142 -8.36 -5.74 -0.33
C SER A 142 -8.12 -4.58 0.63
N PRO A 143 -7.05 -4.56 1.43
CA PRO A 143 -6.80 -3.49 2.38
C PRO A 143 -6.84 -2.12 1.70
N GLN A 144 -7.58 -1.20 2.30
CA GLN A 144 -7.79 0.16 1.80
C GLN A 144 -7.47 1.18 2.90
N MET A 145 -8.46 1.73 3.61
CA MET A 145 -8.18 2.79 4.59
C MET A 145 -7.53 2.20 5.83
N LEU A 146 -6.50 2.87 6.33
CA LEU A 146 -5.73 2.49 7.49
C LEU A 146 -5.95 3.48 8.64
N GLN A 147 -6.10 2.96 9.85
CA GLN A 147 -6.05 3.76 11.07
C GLN A 147 -5.22 3.04 12.12
N LEU A 148 -4.24 3.73 12.69
CA LEU A 148 -3.41 3.21 13.77
C LEU A 148 -3.92 3.74 15.11
N SER A 149 -3.89 2.90 16.14
CA SER A 149 -4.12 3.35 17.51
C SER A 149 -3.02 4.32 17.96
N LEU A 150 -3.35 5.21 18.89
CA LEU A 150 -2.39 6.21 19.41
C LEU A 150 -1.14 5.58 20.03
N ASP A 151 -1.26 4.38 20.61
CA ASP A 151 -0.12 3.64 21.17
C ASP A 151 0.68 2.84 20.12
N GLY A 152 0.31 2.91 18.84
CA GLY A 152 0.99 2.24 17.74
C GLY A 152 0.83 0.71 17.69
N LYS A 153 -0.02 0.11 18.54
CA LYS A 153 -0.10 -1.36 18.69
C LYS A 153 -1.19 -2.04 17.87
N ARG A 154 -2.14 -1.29 17.31
CA ARG A 154 -3.31 -1.84 16.61
C ARG A 154 -3.53 -1.07 15.31
N LEU A 155 -3.53 -1.79 14.20
CA LEU A 155 -3.89 -1.26 12.89
C LEU A 155 -5.30 -1.74 12.53
N TYR A 156 -6.19 -0.79 12.25
CA TYR A 156 -7.55 -1.01 11.80
C TYR A 156 -7.60 -0.78 10.28
N VAL A 157 -8.36 -1.62 9.58
CA VAL A 157 -8.32 -1.73 8.12
C VAL A 157 -9.74 -1.86 7.58
N THR A 158 -10.07 -1.15 6.52
CA THR A 158 -11.27 -1.38 5.69
C THR A 158 -10.88 -1.94 4.31
N ASP A 159 -11.86 -2.44 3.54
CA ASP A 159 -11.60 -3.23 2.33
C ASP A 159 -12.18 -2.66 1.01
N SER A 160 -12.84 -1.50 1.07
CA SER A 160 -13.49 -0.83 -0.07
C SER A 160 -12.83 0.51 -0.39
N LEU A 161 -12.71 0.82 -1.68
CA LEU A 161 -12.10 2.05 -2.19
C LEU A 161 -13.14 3.02 -2.75
N PHE A 162 -13.76 2.63 -3.86
CA PHE A 162 -14.70 3.46 -4.58
C PHE A 162 -15.62 2.54 -5.39
N SER A 163 -16.94 2.68 -5.25
CA SER A 163 -17.87 1.63 -5.69
C SER A 163 -17.71 1.17 -7.15
N PRO A 164 -17.48 2.05 -8.16
CA PRO A 164 -17.17 1.61 -9.51
C PRO A 164 -15.89 0.76 -9.63
N TRP A 165 -14.84 1.08 -8.87
CA TRP A 165 -13.59 0.33 -8.87
C TRP A 165 -13.75 -0.98 -8.10
N ASP A 166 -14.44 -0.94 -6.96
CA ASP A 166 -14.76 -2.16 -6.20
C ASP A 166 -15.53 -3.16 -7.08
N ARG A 167 -16.52 -2.71 -7.86
CA ARG A 167 -17.26 -3.59 -8.80
C ARG A 167 -16.37 -4.17 -9.90
N GLN A 168 -15.35 -3.44 -10.34
CA GLN A 168 -14.47 -3.86 -11.41
C GLN A 168 -13.41 -4.86 -10.91
N PHE A 169 -12.82 -4.62 -9.73
CA PHE A 169 -11.70 -5.41 -9.21
C PHE A 169 -12.14 -6.51 -8.25
N TYR A 170 -13.17 -6.25 -7.44
CA TYR A 170 -13.67 -7.13 -6.38
C TYR A 170 -15.20 -7.22 -6.43
N PRO A 171 -15.80 -7.73 -7.52
CA PRO A 171 -17.26 -7.72 -7.70
C PRO A 171 -18.04 -8.39 -6.55
N ASP A 172 -17.44 -9.37 -5.88
CA ASP A 172 -18.09 -10.14 -4.80
C ASP A 172 -18.32 -9.34 -3.51
N ILE A 173 -17.62 -8.21 -3.30
CA ILE A 173 -17.82 -7.36 -2.11
C ILE A 173 -18.94 -6.33 -2.31
N VAL A 174 -19.36 -6.10 -3.54
CA VAL A 174 -20.39 -5.12 -3.87
C VAL A 174 -21.73 -5.83 -4.02
N LYS A 175 -22.65 -5.56 -3.09
CA LYS A 175 -24.03 -6.04 -3.14
C LYS A 175 -24.96 -5.05 -3.83
#